data_AF-A0AAD6G3T0-F1
#
_entry.id   AF-A0AAD6G3T0-F1
#
_cell.length_a   1.000
_cell.length_b   1.000
_cell.length_c   1.000
_cell.angle_alpha   90.00
_cell.angle_beta   90.00
_cell.angle_gamma   90.00
#
_symmetry.space_group_name_H-M   'P 1'
#
loop_
_entity.id
_entity.type
_entity.pdbx_description
1 polymer ?
#
loop_
_entity_poly.entity_id
_entity_poly.type
_entity_poly.pdbx_seq_one_letter_code
_entity_poly.pdbx_strand_id
1 'polypeptide(L)'
;MNDHRYDSPQLVDTVKKYKQGLSDTEYRRCLDNLQSLDPCHDKNRIEDDKDSLLRDLYCWVLDDPQFKKWIDGDFGQLLWIKGEPSKGKTMLLCGIIDELHKIITRDTNISFFFCQATNSRINNATAVLRGLIYMLVKKQRSLIKHIQDGNFDGENA
;
A
#
# COMPACT_ATOMS: atom_id res chain seq x y z
N MET A 1 -15.56 -53.83 -6.76
CA MET A 1 -14.38 -53.24 -6.08
C MET A 1 -14.40 -51.77 -6.48
N ASN A 2 -14.97 -50.93 -5.59
CA ASN A 2 -15.38 -49.56 -5.87
C ASN A 2 -14.18 -48.61 -5.83
N ASP A 3 -14.08 -47.72 -6.81
CA ASP A 3 -13.45 -46.41 -6.63
C ASP A 3 -14.17 -45.38 -7.53
N HIS A 4 -15.33 -44.93 -7.06
CA HIS A 4 -15.99 -43.75 -7.60
C HIS A 4 -15.32 -42.52 -7.00
N ARG A 5 -14.32 -41.99 -7.71
CA ARG A 5 -13.79 -40.64 -7.44
C ARG A 5 -14.92 -39.63 -7.61
N TYR A 6 -15.22 -38.95 -6.51
CA TYR A 6 -16.08 -37.77 -6.46
C TYR A 6 -15.46 -36.63 -7.28
N ASP A 7 -15.80 -36.56 -8.56
CA ASP A 7 -15.59 -35.35 -9.37
C ASP A 7 -16.93 -34.58 -9.37
N SER A 8 -17.21 -33.90 -8.25
CA SER A 8 -18.44 -33.11 -8.08
C SER A 8 -18.27 -31.74 -8.75
N PRO A 9 -18.98 -31.42 -9.84
CA PRO A 9 -18.92 -30.11 -10.50
C PRO A 9 -19.25 -28.95 -9.54
N GLN A 10 -20.08 -29.23 -8.54
CA GLN A 10 -20.49 -28.29 -7.50
C GLN A 10 -19.32 -27.79 -6.64
N LEU A 11 -18.28 -28.58 -6.40
CA LEU A 11 -17.08 -28.13 -5.66
C LEU A 11 -16.22 -27.22 -6.53
N VAL A 12 -16.07 -27.52 -7.82
CA VAL A 12 -15.32 -26.69 -8.77
C VAL A 12 -16.04 -25.36 -8.99
N ASP A 13 -17.37 -25.38 -9.05
CA ASP A 13 -18.21 -24.19 -9.17
C ASP A 13 -18.25 -23.37 -7.88
N THR A 14 -18.25 -24.03 -6.71
CA THR A 14 -18.13 -23.34 -5.40
C THR A 14 -16.75 -22.72 -5.25
N VAL A 15 -15.68 -23.40 -5.64
CA VAL A 15 -14.31 -22.85 -5.64
C VAL A 15 -14.17 -21.72 -6.67
N LYS A 16 -14.81 -21.82 -7.84
CA LYS A 16 -14.89 -20.72 -8.83
C LYS A 16 -15.71 -19.54 -8.32
N LYS A 17 -16.76 -19.78 -7.53
CA LYS A 17 -17.59 -18.75 -6.90
C LYS A 17 -16.87 -18.05 -5.74
N TYR A 18 -16.05 -18.79 -4.99
CA TYR A 18 -15.13 -18.23 -4.00
C TYR A 18 -13.90 -17.54 -4.62
N LYS A 19 -13.54 -17.88 -5.86
CA LYS A 19 -12.54 -17.19 -6.70
C LYS A 19 -13.11 -16.13 -7.63
N GLN A 20 -14.42 -15.88 -7.61
CA GLN A 20 -15.05 -14.83 -8.40
C GLN A 20 -14.73 -13.49 -7.73
N GLY A 21 -13.54 -12.98 -8.10
CA GLY A 21 -13.22 -11.58 -7.95
C GLY A 21 -14.34 -10.76 -8.56
N LEU A 22 -14.59 -9.61 -7.96
CA LEU A 22 -15.46 -8.59 -8.53
C LEU A 22 -15.17 -8.41 -10.01
N SER A 23 -16.19 -8.06 -10.78
CA SER A 23 -16.03 -7.76 -12.19
C SER A 23 -14.96 -6.68 -12.37
N ASP A 24 -14.14 -6.79 -13.42
CA ASP A 24 -13.08 -5.81 -13.68
C ASP A 24 -13.61 -4.36 -13.76
N THR A 25 -14.90 -4.18 -14.03
CA THR A 25 -15.59 -2.88 -14.05
C THR A 25 -15.77 -2.31 -12.64
N GLU A 26 -16.17 -3.13 -11.65
CA GLU A 26 -16.26 -2.72 -10.24
C GLU A 26 -14.87 -2.40 -9.67
N TYR A 27 -13.85 -3.18 -10.06
CA TYR A 27 -12.47 -2.88 -9.68
C TYR A 27 -11.99 -1.54 -10.21
N ARG A 28 -12.18 -1.27 -11.50
CA ARG A 28 -11.80 0.02 -12.11
C ARG A 28 -12.56 1.17 -11.46
N ARG A 29 -13.87 1.05 -11.30
CA ARG A 29 -14.69 2.09 -10.63
C ARG A 29 -14.20 2.39 -9.21
N CYS A 30 -13.91 1.35 -8.43
CA CYS A 30 -13.37 1.49 -7.09
C CYS A 30 -12.02 2.23 -7.11
N LEU A 31 -11.11 1.83 -8.00
CA LEU A 31 -9.83 2.51 -8.14
C LEU A 31 -10.00 3.96 -8.55
N ASP A 32 -10.88 4.26 -9.51
CA ASP A 32 -11.14 5.62 -10.02
C ASP A 32 -11.67 6.52 -8.90
N ASN A 33 -12.58 6.02 -8.06
CA ASN A 33 -13.09 6.75 -6.89
C ASN A 33 -11.99 7.04 -5.84
N LEU A 34 -10.99 6.16 -5.76
CA LEU A 34 -9.83 6.31 -4.87
C LEU A 34 -8.68 7.10 -5.51
N GLN A 35 -8.68 7.30 -6.83
CA GLN A 35 -7.51 7.64 -7.67
C GLN A 35 -6.98 9.07 -7.49
N SER A 36 -7.51 9.86 -6.56
CA SER A 36 -7.07 11.25 -6.43
C SER A 36 -5.56 11.37 -6.18
N LEU A 37 -4.89 10.33 -5.64
CA LEU A 37 -3.46 10.32 -5.28
C LEU A 37 -2.90 8.88 -5.37
N ASP A 38 -2.24 8.50 -6.46
CA ASP A 38 -1.42 7.25 -6.46
C ASP A 38 -0.11 7.53 -5.71
N PRO A 39 0.09 6.99 -4.48
CA PRO A 39 1.27 7.34 -3.69
C PRO A 39 2.58 6.92 -4.34
N CYS A 40 2.56 5.94 -5.25
CA CYS A 40 3.75 5.56 -6.01
C CYS A 40 4.19 6.67 -6.97
N HIS A 41 3.24 7.40 -7.58
CA HIS A 41 3.60 8.56 -8.41
C HIS A 41 4.19 9.69 -7.58
N ASP A 42 3.66 9.92 -6.38
CA ASP A 42 4.25 10.90 -5.46
C ASP A 42 5.67 10.51 -5.04
N LYS A 43 5.92 9.22 -4.75
CA LYS A 43 7.27 8.71 -4.45
C LYS A 43 8.22 8.98 -5.62
N ASN A 44 7.84 8.57 -6.84
CA ASN A 44 8.68 8.73 -8.02
C ASN A 44 9.01 10.21 -8.27
N ARG A 45 8.01 11.10 -8.18
CA ARG A 45 8.21 12.54 -8.33
C ARG A 45 9.16 13.10 -7.27
N ILE A 46 9.02 12.68 -6.00
CA ILE A 46 9.92 13.10 -4.92
C ILE A 46 11.37 12.66 -5.17
N GLU A 47 11.55 11.47 -5.76
CA GLU A 47 12.87 10.94 -6.11
C GLU A 47 13.48 11.66 -7.33
N ASP A 48 12.67 11.94 -8.34
CA ASP A 48 13.09 12.67 -9.55
C ASP A 48 13.43 14.14 -9.23
N ASP A 49 12.68 14.79 -8.35
CA ASP A 49 12.92 16.16 -7.89
C ASP A 49 14.23 16.31 -7.10
N LYS A 50 14.83 15.20 -6.64
CA LYS A 50 16.01 15.17 -5.78
C LYS A 50 17.08 14.24 -6.34
N ASP A 51 17.74 14.69 -7.42
CA ASP A 51 18.98 14.12 -8.00
C ASP A 51 19.35 12.74 -7.47
N SER A 52 18.61 11.71 -7.90
CA SER A 52 18.81 10.29 -7.60
C SER A 52 18.91 9.88 -6.11
N LEU A 53 18.06 8.93 -5.71
CA LEU A 53 18.20 8.28 -4.40
C LEU A 53 19.48 7.45 -4.35
N LEU A 54 20.51 7.94 -3.67
CA LEU A 54 21.73 7.18 -3.41
C LEU A 54 21.51 6.19 -2.26
N ARG A 55 21.68 4.89 -2.53
CA ARG A 55 21.56 3.81 -1.53
C ARG A 55 22.40 4.06 -0.29
N ASP A 56 23.57 4.65 -0.47
CA ASP A 56 24.52 4.95 0.61
C ASP A 56 23.97 5.95 1.65
N LEU A 57 22.95 6.74 1.29
CA LEU A 57 22.34 7.71 2.22
C LEU A 57 21.38 7.07 3.22
N TYR A 58 20.85 5.88 2.93
CA TYR A 58 19.87 5.20 3.78
C TYR A 58 20.30 3.82 4.25
N CYS A 59 21.29 3.17 3.64
CA CYS A 59 21.65 1.78 3.95
C CYS A 59 22.03 1.57 5.42
N TRP A 60 22.59 2.59 6.09
CA TRP A 60 22.93 2.55 7.51
C TRP A 60 21.73 2.22 8.40
N VAL A 61 20.51 2.58 7.99
CA VAL A 61 19.29 2.33 8.78
C VAL A 61 18.96 0.85 8.85
N LEU A 62 19.38 0.07 7.84
CA LEU A 62 19.12 -1.37 7.78
C LEU A 62 19.88 -2.13 8.86
N ASP A 63 20.99 -1.55 9.33
CA ASP A 63 21.79 -2.09 10.42
C ASP A 63 21.43 -1.53 11.79
N ASP A 64 20.56 -0.53 11.86
CA ASP A 64 20.13 0.08 13.11
C ASP A 64 19.29 -0.91 13.95
N PRO A 65 19.64 -1.12 15.23
CA PRO A 65 18.92 -2.05 16.09
C PRO A 65 17.44 -1.70 16.30
N GLN A 66 17.06 -0.42 16.24
CA GLN A 66 15.67 0.01 16.36
C GLN A 66 14.89 -0.33 15.09
N PHE A 67 15.51 -0.18 13.92
CA PHE A 67 14.93 -0.61 12.64
C PHE A 67 14.74 -2.12 12.59
N LYS A 68 15.77 -2.91 12.96
CA LYS A 68 15.67 -4.37 13.04
C LYS A 68 14.57 -4.82 14.00
N LYS A 69 14.50 -4.21 15.18
CA LYS A 69 13.43 -4.49 16.14
C LYS A 69 12.04 -4.15 15.57
N TRP A 70 11.93 -3.10 14.76
CA TRP A 70 10.68 -2.66 14.12
C TRP A 70 10.24 -3.53 12.93
N ILE A 71 11.17 -4.19 12.24
CA ILE A 71 10.82 -5.10 11.14
C ILE A 71 10.49 -6.50 11.66
N ASP A 72 11.17 -6.94 12.73
CA ASP A 72 11.06 -8.31 13.25
C ASP A 72 9.94 -8.53 14.28
N GLY A 73 9.28 -7.48 14.77
CA GLY A 73 8.30 -7.68 15.83
C GLY A 73 6.87 -7.92 15.35
N ASP A 74 6.15 -8.68 16.16
CA ASP A 74 4.91 -9.34 15.74
C ASP A 74 3.77 -8.37 15.39
N PHE A 75 3.51 -7.32 16.18
CA PHE A 75 2.41 -6.38 15.93
C PHE A 75 2.63 -4.97 16.51
N GLY A 76 2.11 -3.95 15.81
CA GLY A 76 1.91 -2.60 16.36
C GLY A 76 3.17 -1.75 16.55
N GLN A 77 4.24 -2.03 15.81
CA GLN A 77 5.50 -1.33 15.98
C GLN A 77 5.51 0.01 15.23
N LEU A 78 5.79 1.09 15.96
CA LEU A 78 5.92 2.44 15.42
C LEU A 78 7.40 2.79 15.29
N LEU A 79 7.87 3.02 14.06
CA LEU A 79 9.19 3.61 13.81
C LEU A 79 9.04 5.12 13.64
N TRP A 80 9.58 5.89 14.58
CA TRP A 80 9.60 7.35 14.49
C TRP A 80 10.98 7.85 14.05
N ILE A 81 11.06 8.40 12.84
CA ILE A 81 12.28 9.04 12.32
C ILE A 81 12.23 10.55 12.59
N LYS A 82 13.09 11.04 13.50
CA LYS A 82 13.21 12.48 13.85
C LYS A 82 14.43 13.12 13.22
N GLY A 83 14.37 14.44 13.07
CA GLY A 83 15.56 15.28 13.02
C GLY A 83 15.27 16.63 12.38
N GLU A 84 16.32 17.32 11.98
CA GLU A 84 16.18 18.67 11.42
C GLU A 84 15.58 18.69 10.00
N PRO A 85 14.89 19.78 9.63
CA PRO A 85 14.49 20.04 8.25
C PRO A 85 15.67 19.88 7.28
N SER A 86 15.39 19.48 6.04
CA SER A 86 16.39 19.36 4.96
C SER A 86 17.49 18.30 5.15
N LYS A 87 17.45 17.47 6.20
CA LYS A 87 18.41 16.34 6.40
C LYS A 87 18.01 15.05 5.66
N GLY A 88 17.26 15.14 4.58
CA GLY A 88 16.97 13.98 3.73
C GLY A 88 15.99 12.92 4.29
N LYS A 89 15.16 13.23 5.31
CA LYS A 89 14.22 12.24 5.91
C LYS A 89 13.26 11.63 4.90
N THR A 90 12.75 12.44 3.97
CA THR A 90 11.88 11.95 2.92
C THR A 90 12.60 10.94 2.03
N MET A 91 13.87 11.19 1.68
CA MET A 91 14.68 10.27 0.90
C MET A 91 15.01 9.00 1.68
N LEU A 92 15.26 9.12 2.99
CA LEU A 92 15.41 7.97 3.89
C LEU A 92 14.14 7.11 3.89
N LEU A 93 12.95 7.72 3.97
CA LEU A 93 11.68 6.99 3.88
C LEU A 93 11.50 6.31 2.51
N CYS A 94 11.85 6.98 1.41
CA CYS A 94 11.84 6.35 0.08
C CYS A 94 12.72 5.10 0.03
N GLY A 95 13.95 5.18 0.54
CA GLY A 95 14.88 4.05 0.61
C GLY A 95 14.37 2.92 1.51
N ILE A 96 13.78 3.25 2.66
CA ILE A 96 13.14 2.25 3.53
C ILE A 96 12.01 1.54 2.78
N ILE A 97 11.12 2.26 2.10
CA ILE A 97 10.02 1.68 1.32
C ILE A 97 10.55 0.71 0.25
N ASP A 98 11.65 1.07 -0.43
CA ASP A 98 12.26 0.20 -1.44
C ASP A 98 12.85 -1.07 -0.83
N GLU A 99 13.49 -0.98 0.34
CA GLU A 99 14.02 -2.15 1.05
C GLU A 99 12.90 -3.03 1.61
N LEU A 100 11.82 -2.43 2.13
CA LEU A 100 10.63 -3.17 2.54
C LEU A 100 10.05 -3.97 1.36
N HIS A 101 9.98 -3.39 0.16
CA HIS A 101 9.51 -4.10 -1.03
C HIS A 101 10.41 -5.30 -1.43
N LYS A 102 11.68 -5.32 -1.02
CA LYS A 102 12.62 -6.42 -1.29
C LYS A 102 12.52 -7.53 -0.23
N ILE A 103 12.35 -7.14 1.03
CA ILE A 103 12.42 -8.05 2.19
C ILE A 103 11.05 -8.71 2.46
N ILE A 104 9.97 -7.96 2.27
CA ILE A 104 8.63 -8.41 2.61
C ILE A 104 8.10 -9.36 1.54
N THR A 105 7.58 -10.52 1.98
CA THR A 105 7.04 -11.57 1.11
C THR A 105 5.72 -11.16 0.44
N ARG A 106 5.25 -11.96 -0.52
CA ARG A 106 4.01 -11.70 -1.28
C ARG A 106 2.74 -11.58 -0.41
N ASP A 107 2.78 -12.06 0.83
CA ASP A 107 1.61 -12.15 1.70
C ASP A 107 1.40 -10.90 2.57
N THR A 108 2.33 -9.95 2.53
CA THR A 108 2.24 -8.70 3.30
C THR A 108 2.10 -7.51 2.37
N ASN A 109 1.09 -6.67 2.63
CA ASN A 109 0.85 -5.46 1.86
C ASN A 109 1.59 -4.27 2.45
N ILE A 110 2.37 -3.58 1.61
CA ILE A 110 2.97 -2.29 1.94
C ILE A 110 2.08 -1.19 1.36
N SER A 111 1.70 -0.24 2.22
CA SER A 111 0.94 0.94 1.84
C SER A 111 1.57 2.17 2.51
N PHE A 112 1.70 3.26 1.79
CA PHE A 112 2.35 4.48 2.26
C PHE A 112 1.68 5.71 1.65
N PHE A 113 1.93 6.87 2.28
CA PHE A 113 1.44 8.16 1.82
C PHE A 113 2.44 9.26 2.19
N PHE A 114 2.65 10.23 1.31
CA PHE A 114 3.51 11.38 1.56
C PHE A 114 2.67 12.64 1.81
N CYS A 115 2.58 13.08 3.06
CA CYS A 115 1.97 14.37 3.38
C CYS A 115 2.91 15.52 2.93
N GLN A 116 2.44 16.37 2.02
CA GLN A 116 3.22 17.49 1.46
C GLN A 116 2.71 18.80 2.04
N ALA A 117 3.40 19.37 3.03
CA ALA A 117 2.92 20.51 3.84
C ALA A 117 2.34 21.70 3.03
N THR A 118 2.79 21.89 1.80
CA THR A 118 2.38 22.98 0.89
C THR A 118 1.06 22.73 0.14
N ASN A 119 0.48 21.54 0.21
CA ASN A 119 -0.75 21.21 -0.51
C ASN A 119 -1.84 20.70 0.46
N SER A 120 -2.62 21.63 0.99
CA SER A 120 -3.71 21.34 1.93
C SER A 120 -4.87 20.53 1.32
N ARG A 121 -5.03 20.55 -0.02
CA ARG A 121 -6.05 19.75 -0.71
C ARG A 121 -5.79 18.25 -0.60
N ILE A 122 -4.52 17.86 -0.45
CA ILE A 122 -4.08 16.45 -0.39
C ILE A 122 -3.65 16.01 1.02
N ASN A 123 -3.51 16.95 1.96
CA ASN A 123 -3.08 16.70 3.35
C ASN A 123 -4.25 16.67 4.34
N ASN A 124 -5.37 16.06 3.98
CA ASN A 124 -6.43 15.78 4.95
C ASN A 124 -6.52 14.29 5.22
N ALA A 125 -7.13 13.92 6.36
CA ALA A 125 -7.26 12.54 6.78
C ALA A 125 -7.95 11.67 5.71
N THR A 126 -8.95 12.22 5.01
CA THR A 126 -9.67 11.53 3.94
C THR A 126 -8.75 11.19 2.76
N ALA A 127 -7.92 12.13 2.32
CA ALA A 127 -6.97 11.93 1.23
C ALA A 127 -5.89 10.90 1.59
N VAL A 128 -5.35 10.96 2.81
CA VAL A 128 -4.40 9.97 3.34
C VAL A 128 -5.02 8.58 3.33
N LEU A 129 -6.23 8.42 3.89
CA LEU A 129 -6.91 7.13 3.94
C LEU A 129 -7.24 6.60 2.53
N ARG A 130 -7.71 7.44 1.62
CA ARG A 130 -7.98 7.05 0.22
C ARG A 130 -6.73 6.55 -0.47
N GLY A 131 -5.59 7.24 -0.33
CA GLY A 131 -4.31 6.82 -0.91
C GLY A 131 -3.81 5.49 -0.32
N LEU A 132 -3.94 5.31 1.00
CA LEU A 132 -3.54 4.06 1.65
C LEU A 132 -4.42 2.87 1.21
N ILE A 133 -5.74 3.06 1.14
CA ILE A 133 -6.70 2.05 0.69
C ILE A 133 -6.48 1.71 -0.79
N TYR A 134 -6.23 2.71 -1.63
CA TYR A 134 -5.90 2.54 -3.05
C TYR A 134 -4.75 1.55 -3.23
N MET A 135 -3.65 1.73 -2.49
CA MET A 135 -2.50 0.83 -2.56
C MET A 135 -2.83 -0.60 -2.14
N LEU A 136 -3.61 -0.76 -1.06
CA LEU A 136 -4.02 -2.08 -0.57
C LEU A 136 -4.88 -2.82 -1.61
N VAL A 137 -5.85 -2.12 -2.21
CA VAL A 137 -6.74 -2.69 -3.23
C VAL A 137 -5.99 -3.04 -4.52
N LYS A 138 -5.05 -2.18 -4.94
CA LYS A 138 -4.21 -2.40 -6.12
C LYS A 138 -3.34 -3.65 -5.98
N LYS A 139 -2.81 -3.92 -4.76
CA LYS A 139 -2.05 -5.14 -4.46
C LYS A 139 -2.94 -6.36 -4.26
N GLN A 140 -4.05 -6.20 -3.54
CA GLN A 140 -4.95 -7.29 -3.16
C GLN A 140 -6.40 -6.97 -3.57
N ARG A 141 -6.74 -7.32 -4.82
CA ARG A 141 -8.08 -7.07 -5.40
C ARG A 141 -9.23 -7.66 -4.59
N SER A 142 -9.01 -8.71 -3.81
CA SER A 142 -10.07 -9.30 -2.97
C SER A 142 -10.58 -8.34 -1.89
N LEU A 143 -9.84 -7.26 -1.58
CA LEU A 143 -10.23 -6.28 -0.56
C LEU A 143 -11.37 -5.35 -1.01
N ILE A 144 -11.65 -5.26 -2.31
CA ILE A 144 -12.71 -4.39 -2.83
C ILE A 144 -14.07 -4.74 -2.25
N LYS A 145 -14.33 -6.03 -1.95
CA LYS A 145 -15.58 -6.47 -1.33
C LYS A 145 -15.87 -5.82 0.03
N HIS A 146 -14.84 -5.25 0.67
CA HIS A 146 -14.94 -4.53 1.95
C HIS A 146 -15.14 -3.03 1.76
N ILE A 147 -14.93 -2.51 0.55
CA ILE A 147 -15.18 -1.13 0.19
C ILE A 147 -16.60 -1.11 -0.35
N GLN A 148 -17.55 -0.85 0.55
CA GLN A 148 -18.95 -0.64 0.13
C GLN A 148 -18.99 0.54 -0.86
N ASP A 149 -19.97 0.52 -1.78
CA ASP A 149 -20.34 1.64 -2.66
C ASP A 149 -20.90 2.83 -1.84
N GLY A 150 -20.18 3.26 -0.80
CA GLY A 150 -20.39 4.54 -0.19
C GLY A 150 -19.96 5.57 -1.22
N ASN A 151 -20.93 6.26 -1.80
CA ASN A 151 -20.70 7.46 -2.60
C ASN A 151 -19.68 8.33 -1.87
N PHE A 152 -18.45 8.34 -2.37
CA PHE A 152 -17.40 9.26 -1.94
C PHE A 152 -17.68 10.65 -2.55
N ASP A 153 -18.95 11.06 -2.53
CA ASP A 153 -19.38 12.37 -2.97
C ASP A 153 -18.72 13.38 -2.04
N GLY A 154 -17.88 14.22 -2.64
CA GLY A 154 -17.18 15.29 -1.97
C GLY A 154 -18.17 16.35 -1.50
N GLU A 155 -18.79 16.13 -0.35
CA GLU A 155 -19.35 17.19 0.48
C GLU A 155 -18.72 17.04 1.86
N ASN A 156 -17.57 17.68 2.01
CA ASN A 156 -17.03 18.28 3.24
C ASN A 156 -15.65 18.84 2.85
N ALA A 157 -15.70 19.87 1.98
CA ALA A 157 -14.61 20.82 1.80
C ALA A 157 -14.77 21.95 2.83
#